data_AF-A0A672HN40-F1
#
_entry.id   AF-A0A672HN40-F1
#
_cell.length_a   1.000
_cell.length_b   1.000
_cell.length_c   1.000
_cell.angle_alpha   90.00
_cell.angle_beta   90.00
_cell.angle_gamma   90.00
#
_symmetry.space_group_name_H-M   'P 1'
#
loop_
_entity.id
_entity.type
_entity.pdbx_description
1 polymer ?
#
loop_
_entity_poly.entity_id
_entity_poly.type
_entity_poly.pdbx_seq_one_letter_code
_entity_poly.pdbx_strand_id
1 'polypeptide(L)'
;MSRSLLLTLMCGLAVAVSSSGRDRHWELWKKMHNKAYSHQIEESGRRRIWEENLEMINVHNLEMSLGLHSFDLAMNHLGDLTYEEITSTLTNTRIPADLDMDSSFVVENISLGTRTL
;
A
#
# COMPACT_ATOMS: atom_id res chain seq x y z
N MET A 1 22.90 6.69 33.84
CA MET A 1 22.93 5.35 33.20
C MET A 1 21.57 4.63 33.25
N SER A 2 20.77 4.77 34.31
CA SER A 2 19.43 4.13 34.41
C SER A 2 18.36 4.62 33.43
N ARG A 3 18.30 5.93 33.14
CA ARG A 3 17.28 6.51 32.24
C ARG A 3 17.45 6.09 30.78
N SER A 4 18.70 5.92 30.32
CA SER A 4 19.00 5.43 28.97
C SER A 4 18.59 3.97 28.78
N LEU A 5 18.84 3.12 29.78
CA LEU A 5 18.43 1.71 29.77
C LEU A 5 16.90 1.53 29.76
N LEU A 6 16.18 2.40 30.48
CA LEU A 6 14.72 2.39 30.45
C LEU A 6 14.16 2.81 29.09
N LEU A 7 14.75 3.84 28.47
CA LEU A 7 14.33 4.30 27.14
C LEU A 7 14.61 3.24 26.06
N THR A 8 15.78 2.61 26.07
CA THR A 8 16.08 1.55 25.10
C THR A 8 15.19 0.32 25.27
N LEU A 9 14.90 -0.08 26.51
CA LEU A 9 13.97 -1.18 26.81
C LEU A 9 12.55 -0.87 26.33
N MET A 10 12.05 0.35 26.58
CA MET A 10 10.71 0.77 26.15
C MET A 10 10.60 0.88 24.63
N CYS A 11 11.59 1.48 23.97
CA CYS A 11 11.62 1.54 22.51
C CYS A 11 11.69 0.14 21.89
N GLY A 12 12.52 -0.75 22.43
CA GLY A 12 12.63 -2.14 21.97
C GLY A 12 11.31 -2.90 22.11
N LEU A 13 10.61 -2.74 23.23
CA LEU A 13 9.30 -3.36 23.47
C LEU A 13 8.23 -2.80 22.51
N ALA A 14 8.20 -1.49 22.28
CA ALA A 14 7.26 -0.85 21.37
C ALA A 14 7.44 -1.31 19.91
N VAL A 15 8.70 -1.44 19.45
CA VAL A 15 9.03 -1.96 18.12
C VAL A 15 8.59 -3.43 18.00
N ALA A 16 8.89 -4.26 19.00
CA ALA A 16 8.53 -5.69 18.99
C ALA A 16 7.01 -5.92 18.99
N VAL A 17 6.25 -5.13 19.75
CA VAL A 17 4.78 -5.21 19.73
C VAL A 17 4.23 -4.79 18.37
N SER A 18 4.74 -3.70 17.81
CA SER A 18 4.33 -3.21 16.48
C SER A 18 4.63 -4.21 15.37
N SER A 19 5.81 -4.85 15.38
CA SER A 19 6.17 -5.88 14.40
C SER A 19 5.25 -7.11 14.53
N SER A 20 5.02 -7.58 15.75
CA SER A 20 4.17 -8.75 16.01
C SER A 20 2.73 -8.60 15.52
N GLY A 21 2.17 -7.40 15.60
CA GLY A 21 0.83 -7.10 15.11
C GLY A 21 0.75 -7.15 13.58
N ARG A 22 1.76 -6.61 12.89
CA ARG A 22 1.81 -6.60 11.42
C ARG A 22 2.03 -8.01 10.86
N ASP A 23 2.81 -8.83 11.55
CA ASP A 23 3.07 -10.22 11.15
C ASP A 23 1.80 -11.06 11.19
N ARG A 24 0.97 -10.90 12.24
CA ARG A 24 -0.32 -11.58 12.30
C ARG A 24 -1.25 -11.16 11.17
N HIS A 25 -1.31 -9.86 10.84
CA HIS A 25 -2.15 -9.35 9.76
C HIS A 25 -1.68 -9.82 8.38
N TRP A 26 -0.36 -9.93 8.18
CA TRP A 26 0.22 -10.50 6.96
C TRP A 26 -0.22 -11.93 6.72
N GLU A 27 -0.09 -12.79 7.73
CA GLU A 27 -0.49 -14.20 7.61
C GLU A 27 -1.99 -14.35 7.34
N LEU A 28 -2.82 -13.54 8.00
CA LEU A 28 -4.27 -13.52 7.75
C LEU A 28 -4.59 -13.04 6.33
N TRP A 29 -3.92 -11.98 5.86
CA TRP A 29 -4.13 -11.44 4.51
C TRP A 29 -3.69 -12.45 3.43
N LYS A 30 -2.52 -13.08 3.58
CA LYS A 30 -2.06 -14.13 2.67
C LYS A 30 -3.06 -15.26 2.59
N LYS A 31 -3.55 -15.72 3.74
CA LYS A 31 -4.58 -16.78 3.81
C LYS A 31 -5.88 -16.36 3.14
N MET A 32 -6.33 -15.13 3.36
CA MET A 32 -7.57 -14.59 2.77
C MET A 32 -7.50 -14.53 1.24
N HIS A 33 -6.33 -14.19 0.70
CA HIS A 33 -6.13 -14.02 -0.75
C HIS A 33 -5.39 -15.18 -1.43
N ASN A 34 -5.24 -16.32 -0.73
CA ASN A 34 -4.55 -17.51 -1.22
C ASN A 34 -3.14 -17.22 -1.77
N LYS A 35 -2.38 -16.37 -1.08
CA LYS A 35 -1.01 -16.01 -1.46
C LYS A 35 -0.04 -17.05 -0.90
N ALA A 36 0.84 -17.54 -1.77
CA ALA A 36 1.92 -18.44 -1.42
C ALA A 36 3.16 -18.04 -2.24
N TYR A 37 4.31 -17.97 -1.59
CA TYR A 37 5.58 -17.56 -2.19
C TYR A 37 6.57 -18.71 -2.08
N SER A 38 7.38 -18.91 -3.12
CA SER A 38 8.25 -20.11 -3.20
C SER A 38 9.55 -19.93 -2.42
N HIS A 39 9.97 -18.68 -2.24
CA HIS A 39 11.25 -18.34 -1.61
C HIS A 39 11.06 -17.28 -0.51
N GLN A 40 11.82 -17.42 0.58
CA GLN A 40 11.79 -16.44 1.67
C GLN A 40 12.15 -15.03 1.20
N ILE A 41 13.05 -14.90 0.21
CA ILE A 41 13.44 -13.60 -0.35
C ILE A 41 12.26 -12.94 -1.07
N GLU A 42 11.51 -13.72 -1.86
CA GLU A 42 10.29 -13.25 -2.53
C GLU A 42 9.26 -12.82 -1.51
N GLU A 43 8.99 -13.67 -0.52
CA GLU A 43 8.03 -13.37 0.54
C GLU A 43 8.39 -12.09 1.31
N SER A 44 9.65 -11.93 1.70
CA SER A 44 10.12 -10.72 2.38
C SER A 44 9.98 -9.48 1.50
N GLY A 45 10.21 -9.59 0.19
CA GLY A 45 9.97 -8.51 -0.77
C GLY A 45 8.49 -8.14 -0.87
N ARG A 46 7.62 -9.13 -1.02
CA ARG A 46 6.15 -8.97 -1.10
C ARG A 46 5.56 -8.41 0.20
N ARG A 47 6.09 -8.87 1.34
CA ARG A 47 5.78 -8.35 2.67
C ARG A 47 6.08 -6.85 2.77
N ARG A 48 7.25 -6.41 2.28
CA ARG A 48 7.63 -4.99 2.29
C ARG A 48 6.66 -4.14 1.46
N ILE A 49 6.32 -4.59 0.26
CA ILE A 49 5.37 -3.89 -0.62
C ILE A 49 3.99 -3.79 0.05
N TRP A 50 3.52 -4.88 0.65
CA TRP A 50 2.26 -4.89 1.41
C TRP A 50 2.26 -3.90 2.58
N GLU A 51 3.38 -3.80 3.28
CA GLU A 51 3.55 -2.86 4.37
C GLU A 51 3.51 -1.40 3.92
N GLU A 52 4.17 -1.09 2.80
CA GLU A 52 4.16 0.24 2.16
C GLU A 52 2.74 0.60 1.66
N ASN A 53 2.04 -0.34 1.02
CA ASN A 53 0.66 -0.13 0.59
C ASN A 53 -0.31 0.05 1.76
N LEU A 54 -0.11 -0.67 2.87
CA LEU A 54 -0.91 -0.49 4.08
C LEU A 54 -0.72 0.90 4.69
N GLU A 55 0.50 1.41 4.70
CA GLU A 55 0.80 2.76 5.16
C GLU A 55 0.14 3.82 4.27
N MET A 56 0.23 3.67 2.95
CA MET A 56 -0.43 4.56 1.98
C MET A 56 -1.94 4.61 2.20
N ILE A 57 -2.59 3.45 2.41
CA ILE A 57 -4.02 3.37 2.72
C ILE A 57 -4.36 4.12 4.02
N ASN A 58 -3.55 3.95 5.07
CA ASN A 58 -3.79 4.62 6.34
C ASN A 58 -3.67 6.14 6.22
N VAL A 59 -2.66 6.63 5.50
CA VAL A 59 -2.47 8.07 5.25
C VAL A 59 -3.64 8.63 4.44
N HIS A 60 -4.01 8.00 3.34
CA HIS A 60 -5.14 8.43 2.52
C HIS A 60 -6.45 8.47 3.30
N ASN A 61 -6.72 7.46 4.13
CA ASN A 61 -7.96 7.42 4.92
C ASN A 61 -7.98 8.45 6.05
N LEU A 62 -6.80 8.80 6.60
CA LEU A 62 -6.67 9.94 7.51
C LEU A 62 -6.98 11.25 6.77
N GLU A 63 -6.40 11.46 5.59
CA GLU A 63 -6.69 12.61 4.73
C GLU A 63 -8.17 12.70 4.32
N MET A 64 -8.82 11.56 4.03
CA MET A 64 -10.26 11.48 3.80
C MET A 64 -11.05 11.95 5.02
N SER A 65 -10.67 11.55 6.23
CA SER A 65 -11.33 12.00 7.47
C SER A 65 -11.20 13.51 7.72
N LEU A 66 -10.19 14.15 7.09
CA LEU A 66 -10.00 15.60 7.07
C LEU A 66 -10.72 16.30 5.91
N GLY A 67 -11.42 15.55 5.05
CA GLY A 67 -12.14 16.06 3.89
C GLY A 67 -11.29 16.33 2.66
N LEU A 68 -10.04 15.82 2.60
CA LEU A 68 -9.13 16.03 1.46
C LEU A 68 -9.37 15.04 0.31
N HIS A 69 -9.98 13.89 0.61
CA HIS A 69 -10.41 12.89 -0.37
C HIS A 69 -11.90 12.60 -0.23
N SER A 70 -12.53 12.18 -1.33
CA SER A 70 -13.95 11.86 -1.39
C SER A 70 -14.26 10.37 -1.22
N PHE A 71 -13.24 9.53 -1.08
CA PHE A 71 -13.35 8.08 -0.96
C PHE A 71 -12.32 7.54 0.04
N ASP A 72 -12.49 6.30 0.46
CA ASP A 72 -11.54 5.55 1.28
C ASP A 72 -10.89 4.42 0.48
N LEU A 73 -9.74 3.98 0.98
CA LEU A 73 -9.01 2.83 0.47
C LEU A 73 -9.08 1.67 1.47
N ALA A 74 -8.98 0.45 0.96
CA ALA A 74 -8.91 -0.76 1.75
C ALA A 74 -7.87 -1.72 1.17
N MET A 75 -7.21 -2.46 2.06
CA MET A 75 -6.25 -3.48 1.65
C MET A 75 -6.97 -4.59 0.88
N ASN A 76 -6.47 -4.92 -0.31
CA ASN A 76 -7.08 -5.90 -1.21
C ASN A 76 -6.04 -6.92 -1.72
N HIS A 77 -6.44 -7.78 -2.67
CA HIS A 77 -5.59 -8.85 -3.21
C HIS A 77 -4.36 -8.39 -4.01
N LEU A 78 -4.32 -7.12 -4.41
CA LEU A 78 -3.19 -6.47 -5.08
C LEU A 78 -2.21 -5.84 -4.08
N GLY A 79 -2.45 -5.99 -2.78
CA GLY A 79 -1.67 -5.35 -1.72
C GLY A 79 -0.17 -5.64 -1.76
N ASP A 80 0.25 -6.77 -2.32
CA ASP A 80 1.67 -7.15 -2.46
C ASP A 80 2.31 -6.77 -3.80
N LEU A 81 1.61 -5.97 -4.63
CA LEU A 81 2.09 -5.53 -5.94
C LEU A 81 2.46 -4.05 -5.94
N THR A 82 3.44 -3.70 -6.76
CA THR A 82 3.74 -2.29 -7.06
C THR A 82 2.79 -1.72 -8.11
N TYR A 83 2.76 -0.40 -8.24
CA TYR A 83 1.97 0.28 -9.27
C TYR A 83 2.38 -0.15 -10.69
N GLU A 84 3.67 -0.34 -10.93
CA GLU A 84 4.21 -0.80 -12.21
C GLU A 84 3.78 -2.23 -12.52
N GLU A 85 3.74 -3.11 -11.52
CA GLU A 85 3.23 -4.48 -11.67
C GLU A 85 1.73 -4.48 -12.00
N ILE A 86 0.95 -3.64 -11.33
CA ILE A 86 -0.50 -3.50 -11.59
C ILE A 86 -0.76 -3.00 -13.01
N THR A 87 -0.09 -1.93 -13.42
CA THR A 87 -0.30 -1.32 -14.75
C THR A 87 0.16 -2.25 -15.88
N SER A 88 1.33 -2.88 -15.74
CA SER A 88 1.82 -3.81 -16.77
C SER A 88 0.93 -5.05 -16.95
N THR A 89 0.27 -5.52 -15.90
CA THR A 89 -0.53 -6.75 -15.95
C THR A 89 -2.02 -6.50 -16.22
N LEU A 90 -2.59 -5.44 -15.64
CA LEU A 90 -4.05 -5.22 -15.61
C LEU A 90 -4.54 -4.10 -16.55
N THR A 91 -3.67 -3.22 -17.05
CA THR A 91 -4.08 -2.07 -17.88
C THR A 91 -3.67 -2.20 -19.35
N ASN A 92 -4.02 -3.32 -19.99
CA ASN A 92 -3.72 -3.58 -21.41
C ASN A 92 -4.74 -2.96 -22.40
N THR A 93 -5.31 -1.80 -22.06
CA THR A 93 -6.31 -1.13 -22.89
C THR A 93 -5.66 -0.57 -24.16
N ARG A 94 -6.16 -0.97 -25.34
CA ARG A 94 -5.79 -0.38 -26.62
C ARG A 94 -6.93 0.51 -27.10
N ILE A 95 -6.65 1.79 -27.29
CA ILE A 95 -7.61 2.74 -27.88
C ILE A 95 -7.59 2.54 -29.40
N PRO A 96 -8.72 2.16 -30.03
CA PRO A 96 -8.82 2.10 -31.49
C PRO A 96 -8.56 3.47 -32.12
N ALA A 97 -7.87 3.48 -33.25
CA ALA A 97 -7.50 4.72 -33.94
C ALA A 97 -8.70 5.48 -34.55
N ASP A 98 -9.90 4.89 -34.57
CA ASP A 98 -11.11 5.48 -35.13
C ASP A 98 -12.00 6.20 -34.11
N LEU A 99 -11.64 6.16 -32.83
CA LEU A 99 -12.33 6.92 -31.80
C LEU A 99 -11.78 8.35 -31.82
N ASP A 100 -12.52 9.25 -32.49
CA ASP A 100 -12.39 10.69 -32.24
C ASP A 100 -12.71 10.93 -30.75
N MET A 101 -11.65 11.00 -29.96
CA MET A 101 -11.71 11.42 -28.56
C MET A 101 -12.19 12.87 -28.54
N ASP A 102 -13.49 13.07 -28.34
CA ASP A 102 -14.00 14.37 -27.97
C ASP A 102 -13.19 14.86 -26.76
N SER A 103 -12.69 16.09 -26.85
CA SER A 103 -11.71 16.71 -25.94
C SER A 103 -12.23 16.87 -24.50
N SER A 104 -13.39 16.33 -24.18
CA SER A 104 -14.05 16.40 -22.88
C SER A 104 -13.53 15.36 -21.88
N PHE A 105 -12.83 14.30 -22.31
CA PHE A 105 -12.22 13.34 -21.40
C PHE A 105 -10.82 13.78 -20.96
N VAL A 106 -10.75 14.56 -19.88
CA VAL A 106 -9.49 14.80 -19.17
C VAL A 106 -9.11 13.50 -18.47
N VAL A 107 -8.12 12.78 -18.98
CA VAL A 107 -7.40 11.78 -18.19
C VAL A 107 -6.64 12.55 -17.13
N GLU A 108 -7.27 12.74 -15.97
CA GLU A 108 -6.55 13.21 -14.79
C GLU A 108 -5.51 12.13 -14.47
N ASN A 109 -4.25 12.47 -14.70
CA ASN A 109 -3.14 11.59 -14.41
C ASN A 109 -3.17 11.34 -12.89
N ILE A 110 -3.66 10.18 -12.45
CA ILE A 110 -3.71 9.79 -11.03
C ILE A 110 -2.29 9.43 -10.60
N SER A 111 -1.42 10.43 -10.61
CA SER A 111 -0.23 10.50 -9.77
C SER A 111 -0.75 10.83 -8.38
N LEU A 112 -0.92 9.82 -7.53
CA LEU A 112 -1.00 10.02 -6.08
C LEU A 112 0.35 10.57 -5.62
N GLY A 113 0.53 11.88 -5.79
CA GLY A 113 1.81 12.54 -5.64
C GLY A 113 1.73 14.01 -5.98
N THR A 114 1.62 14.82 -4.92
CA THR A 114 1.87 16.27 -4.85
C THR A 114 0.92 17.21 -5.62
N ARG A 115 0.00 17.84 -4.88
CA ARG A 115 -0.22 19.28 -5.02
C ARG A 115 -0.33 19.97 -3.67
N THR A 116 0.73 20.71 -3.40
CA THR A 116 0.83 21.85 -2.48
C THR A 116 -0.29 22.85 -2.73
N LEU A 117 -0.96 23.28 -1.66
CA LEU A 117 -1.26 24.68 -1.38
C LEU A 117 -0.92 24.95 0.09
#